data_AF-A0A2A2GW05-F1
#
_entry.id   AF-A0A2A2GW05-F1
#
_cell.length_a   1.000
_cell.length_b   1.000
_cell.length_c   1.000
_cell.angle_alpha   90.00
_cell.angle_beta   90.00
_cell.angle_gamma   90.00
#
_symmetry.space_group_name_H-M   'P 1'
#
loop_
_entity.id
_entity.type
_entity.pdbx_description
1 polymer ?
#
loop_
_entity_poly.entity_id
_entity_poly.type
_entity_poly.pdbx_seq_one_letter_code
_entity_poly.pdbx_strand_id
1 'polypeptide(L)' 'MNIYTGAYFLALAFNKWGVTWQAIGAYNAGFKNNEIQNKRRLIYARKINEVYRKIKNNQHQ' A
#
# COMPACT_ATOMS: atom_id res chain seq x y z
N MET A 1 -14.05 -11.62 -1.74
CA MET A 1 -13.68 -10.18 -1.76
C MET A 1 -13.20 -9.85 -3.17
N ASN A 2 -13.67 -8.76 -3.79
CA ASN A 2 -13.49 -8.52 -5.23
C ASN A 2 -12.18 -7.74 -5.51
N ILE A 3 -11.24 -8.36 -6.24
CA ILE A 3 -9.92 -7.80 -6.57
C ILE A 3 -10.03 -6.46 -7.31
N TYR A 4 -11.07 -6.27 -8.12
CA TYR A 4 -11.32 -5.04 -8.89
C TYR A 4 -11.58 -3.84 -7.99
N THR A 5 -12.40 -4.02 -6.96
CA THR A 5 -12.69 -2.95 -5.99
C THR A 5 -11.43 -2.57 -5.21
N GLY A 6 -10.62 -3.55 -4.81
CA GLY A 6 -9.33 -3.29 -4.15
C GLY A 6 -8.35 -2.53 -5.04
N ALA A 7 -8.22 -2.93 -6.30
CA ALA A 7 -7.37 -2.26 -7.28
C ALA A 7 -7.83 -0.83 -7.57
N TYR A 8 -9.15 -0.58 -7.61
CA TYR A 8 -9.71 0.76 -7.79
C TYR A 8 -9.30 1.72 -6.67
N PHE A 9 -9.46 1.32 -5.41
CA PHE A 9 -9.04 2.16 -4.27
C PHE A 9 -7.52 2.37 -4.22
N LEU A 10 -6.73 1.37 -4.64
CA LEU A 10 -5.29 1.52 -4.77
C LEU A 10 -4.91 2.54 -5.86
N ALA A 11 -5.61 2.52 -7.00
CA ALA A 11 -5.42 3.49 -8.07
C ALA A 11 -5.73 4.92 -7.61
N LEU A 12 -6.78 5.12 -6.79
CA LEU A 12 -7.06 6.43 -6.19
C LEU A 12 -5.91 6.91 -5.28
N ALA A 13 -5.32 6.01 -4.50
CA ALA A 13 -4.18 6.35 -3.65
C ALA A 13 -2.94 6.76 -4.46
N PHE A 14 -2.66 6.04 -5.56
CA PHE A 14 -1.56 6.37 -6.47
C PHE A 14 -1.81 7.66 -7.24
N ASN A 15 -3.04 7.94 -7.67
CA ASN A 15 -3.37 9.20 -8.32
C ASN A 15 -3.11 10.40 -7.40
N LYS A 16 -3.39 10.26 -6.10
CA LYS A 16 -3.24 11.35 -5.14
C LYS A 16 -1.78 11.59 -4.70
N TRP A 17 -0.99 10.54 -4.49
CA TRP A 17 0.35 10.63 -3.86
C TRP A 17 1.49 10.00 -4.67
N GLY A 18 1.23 9.64 -5.92
CA GLY A 18 2.17 8.91 -6.77
C GLY A 18 2.34 7.45 -6.37
N VAL A 19 3.07 6.71 -7.20
CA VAL A 19 3.39 5.30 -6.95
C VAL A 19 4.47 5.20 -5.88
N THR A 20 4.05 5.17 -4.62
CA THR A 20 4.94 5.16 -3.46
C THR A 20 4.46 4.18 -2.39
N TRP A 21 5.38 3.74 -1.53
CA TRP A 21 5.04 2.93 -0.35
C TRP A 21 4.05 3.65 0.58
N GLN A 22 4.13 4.97 0.65
CA GLN A 22 3.17 5.77 1.43
C GLN A 22 1.75 5.69 0.86
N ALA A 23 1.59 5.67 -0.47
CA ALA A 23 0.30 5.48 -1.11
C ALA A 23 -0.29 4.07 -0.86
N ILE A 24 0.56 3.04 -0.84
CA ILE A 24 0.15 1.68 -0.42
C ILE A 24 -0.34 1.67 1.03
N GLY A 25 0.35 2.39 1.92
CA GLY A 25 -0.12 2.58 3.29
C GLY A 25 -1.47 3.31 3.35
N ALA A 26 -1.65 4.33 2.51
CA ALA A 26 -2.86 5.17 2.44
C ALA A 26 -4.10 4.40 2.06
N TYR A 27 -3.95 3.42 1.17
CA TYR A 27 -5.03 2.51 0.81
C TYR A 27 -5.64 1.83 2.04
N ASN A 28 -4.81 1.47 3.04
CA ASN A 28 -5.28 0.80 4.26
C ASN A 28 -5.63 1.74 5.42
N ALA A 29 -4.91 2.86 5.57
CA ALA A 29 -5.05 3.75 6.73
C ALA A 29 -5.71 5.12 6.41
N GLY A 30 -6.09 5.32 5.15
CA GLY A 30 -6.72 6.55 4.67
C GLY A 30 -5.77 7.75 4.53
N PHE A 31 -6.34 8.82 3.98
CA PHE A 31 -5.60 10.02 3.55
C PHE A 31 -5.55 11.13 4.61
N LYS A 32 -6.12 10.92 5.80
CA LYS A 32 -6.13 11.95 6.84
C LYS A 32 -4.68 12.23 7.27
N ASN A 33 -4.31 13.50 7.29
CA ASN A 33 -3.01 13.95 7.74
C ASN A 33 -2.99 14.01 9.28
N ASN A 34 -2.69 12.88 9.91
CA ASN A 34 -2.47 12.80 11.35
C ASN A 34 -1.39 11.76 11.67
N GLU A 35 -0.70 11.95 12.80
CA GLU A 35 0.47 11.15 13.15
C GLU A 35 0.15 9.66 13.33
N ILE A 36 -1.01 9.34 13.92
CA ILE A 36 -1.45 7.96 14.13
C ILE A 36 -1.63 7.25 12.78
N GLN A 37 -2.26 7.91 11.81
CA GLN A 37 -2.45 7.37 10.46
C GLN A 37 -1.12 7.30 9.72
N ASN A 38 -0.20 8.26 9.90
CA ASN A 38 1.14 8.20 9.31
C ASN A 38 1.88 6.92 9.78
N LYS A 39 1.84 6.62 11.08
CA LYS A 39 2.43 5.41 11.66
C LYS A 39 1.76 4.14 11.08
N ARG A 40 0.43 4.11 11.00
CA ARG A 40 -0.32 2.99 10.40
C ARG A 40 0.02 2.76 8.93
N ARG A 41 0.17 3.84 8.14
CA ARG A 41 0.60 3.77 6.74
C ARG A 41 1.98 3.14 6.60
N LEU A 42 2.94 3.57 7.44
CA LEU A 42 4.30 3.02 7.46
C LEU A 42 4.33 1.53 7.82
N ILE A 43 3.59 1.12 8.86
CA ILE A 43 3.53 -0.29 9.30
C ILE A 43 2.96 -1.15 8.19
N TYR A 44 1.83 -0.74 7.60
CA TYR A 44 1.19 -1.50 6.53
C TYR A 44 2.07 -1.59 5.28
N ALA A 45 2.68 -0.47 4.86
CA ALA A 45 3.56 -0.44 3.70
C ALA A 45 4.76 -1.38 3.86
N ARG A 46 5.37 -1.45 5.05
CA ARG A 46 6.45 -2.39 5.35
C ARG A 46 6.02 -3.85 5.19
N LYS A 47 4.86 -4.20 5.76
CA LYS A 47 4.29 -5.55 5.62
C LYS A 47 4.09 -5.94 4.15
N ILE A 48 3.56 -5.03 3.32
CA ILE A 48 3.36 -5.31 1.89
C ILE A 48 4.69 -5.41 1.15
N ASN A 49 5.68 -4.58 1.48
CA ASN A 49 7.02 -4.65 0.88
C ASN A 49 7.70 -6.01 1.14
N GLU A 50 7.57 -6.55 2.35
CA GLU A 50 8.10 -7.88 2.68
C GLU A 50 7.46 -8.98 1.83
N VAL A 51 6.13 -8.97 1.71
CA VAL A 51 5.39 -9.92 0.87
C VAL A 51 5.78 -9.78 -0.60
N TYR A 52 5.82 -8.54 -1.11
CA TYR A 52 6.22 -8.26 -2.48
C TYR A 52 7.62 -8.78 -2.82
N ARG A 53 8.59 -8.55 -1.91
CA ARG A 53 9.96 -9.05 -2.08
C ARG A 53 10.01 -10.57 -2.09
N LYS A 54 9.28 -11.24 -1.21
CA LYS A 54 9.20 -12.71 -1.21
C LYS A 54 8.64 -13.25 -2.52
N ILE A 55 7.54 -12.66 -3.01
CA ILE A 55 6.94 -13.04 -4.29
C ILE A 55 7.94 -12.83 -5.42
N LYS A 56 8.56 -11.65 -5.50
CA LYS A 56 9.51 -11.32 -6.56
C LYS A 56 10.74 -12.23 -6.56
N ASN A 57 11.28 -12.53 -5.38
CA ASN A 57 12.44 -13.43 -5.26
C ASN A 57 12.08 -14.87 -5.64
N ASN A 58 10.87 -15.33 -5.31
CA ASN A 58 10.39 -16.66 -5.70
C ASN A 58 10.09 -16.77 -7.21
N GLN A 59 9.88 -15.65 -7.92
CA GLN A 59 9.70 -15.67 -9.38
C GLN A 59 11.03 -15.80 -10.15
N HIS A 60 12.17 -15.71 -9.45
CA HIS A 60 13.51 -15.83 -10.02
C HIS A 60 14.22 -17.15 -9.64
N GLN A 61 13.50 -18.10 -9.03
CA GLN A 61 13.95 -19.49 -8.81
C GLN A 61 13.29 -20.41 -9.83
#